data_AF-A0A932KZ97-F1
#
_entry.id   AF-A0A932KZ97-F1
#
_cell.length_a   1.000
_cell.length_b   1.000
_cell.length_c   1.000
_cell.angle_alpha   90.00
_cell.angle_beta   90.00
_cell.angle_gamma   90.00
#
_symmetry.space_group_name_H-M   'P 1'
#
loop_
_entity.id
_entity.type
_entity.pdbx_description
1 polymer ?
#
loop_
_entity_poly.entity_id
_entity_poly.type
_entity_poly.pdbx_seq_one_letter_code
_entity_poly.pdbx_strand_id
1 'polypeptide(L)'
;MTEWTNTILQGLLLGGLYALFATGLSLTFGIMRIVNVAHGDLIIVSAYMAYWLVETFSINPFYSLAIVIPIMAVVGYVLQRGVLS
;
A
#
# COMPACT_ATOMS: atom_id res chain seq x y z
N MET A 1 -24.49 25.06 20.94
CA MET A 1 -25.23 24.56 19.75
C MET A 1 -24.30 24.28 18.54
N THR A 2 -22.98 24.32 18.72
CA THR A 2 -21.97 24.09 17.66
C THR A 2 -21.37 22.67 17.69
N GLU A 3 -21.39 22.01 18.84
CA GLU A 3 -20.78 20.68 19.04
C GLU A 3 -21.45 19.58 18.18
N TRP A 4 -22.77 19.53 18.15
CA TRP A 4 -23.50 18.52 17.36
C TRP A 4 -23.21 18.66 15.86
N THR A 5 -23.13 19.90 15.36
CA THR A 5 -22.77 20.19 13.97
C THR A 5 -21.35 19.75 13.65
N ASN A 6 -20.40 19.98 14.57
CA ASN A 6 -19.02 19.55 14.43
C ASN A 6 -18.90 18.02 14.39
N THR A 7 -19.59 17.31 15.29
CA THR A 7 -19.59 15.84 15.33
C THR A 7 -20.17 15.22 14.04
N ILE A 8 -21.26 15.79 13.52
CA ILE A 8 -21.85 15.33 12.25
C ILE A 8 -20.89 15.59 11.08
N LEU A 9 -20.26 16.77 11.03
CA LEU A 9 -19.28 17.09 9.99
C LEU A 9 -18.07 16.16 10.05
N GLN A 10 -17.52 15.90 11.24
CA GLN A 10 -16.40 14.96 11.41
C GLN A 10 -16.80 13.54 11.00
N GLY A 11 -17.99 13.07 11.38
CA GLY A 11 -18.50 11.76 10.99
C GLY A 11 -18.67 11.64 9.47
N LEU A 12 -19.17 12.68 8.81
CA LEU A 12 -19.32 12.73 7.36
C LEU A 12 -17.96 12.74 6.65
N LEU A 13 -17.01 13.54 7.13
CA LEU A 13 -15.65 13.60 6.57
C LEU A 13 -14.91 12.27 6.73
N LEU A 14 -15.00 11.65 7.92
CA LEU A 14 -14.39 10.36 8.19
C LEU A 14 -15.06 9.24 7.37
N GLY A 15 -16.39 9.26 7.25
CA GLY A 15 -17.13 8.34 6.40
C GLY A 15 -16.77 8.50 4.92
N GLY A 16 -16.61 9.73 4.45
CA GLY A 16 -16.13 10.04 3.09
C GLY A 16 -14.71 9.54 2.83
N LEU A 17 -13.81 9.68 3.81
CA LEU A 17 -12.46 9.13 3.73
C LEU A 17 -12.48 7.60 3.60
N TYR A 18 -13.27 6.91 4.42
CA TYR A 18 -13.41 5.45 4.31
C TYR A 18 -14.08 5.01 3.00
N ALA A 19 -15.06 5.77 2.52
CA ALA A 19 -15.68 5.53 1.22
C ALA A 19 -14.65 5.66 0.08
N LEU A 20 -13.77 6.67 0.13
CA LEU A 20 -12.68 6.84 -0.84
C LEU A 20 -11.69 5.67 -0.84
N PHE A 21 -11.31 5.15 0.33
CA PHE A 21 -10.46 3.95 0.41
C PHE A 21 -11.15 2.72 -0.17
N ALA A 22 -12.43 2.52 0.16
CA ALA A 22 -13.21 1.40 -0.35
C ALA A 22 -13.41 1.46 -1.87
N THR A 23 -13.67 2.65 -2.42
CA THR A 23 -13.82 2.82 -3.88
C THR A 23 -12.50 2.58 -4.61
N GLY A 24 -11.36 3.04 -4.07
CA GLY A 24 -10.04 2.76 -4.65
C GLY A 24 -9.71 1.26 -4.70
N LEU A 25 -10.02 0.53 -3.63
CA LEU A 25 -9.86 -0.92 -3.58
C LEU A 25 -10.81 -1.63 -4.56
N SER A 26 -12.07 -1.18 -4.61
CA SER A 26 -13.10 -1.69 -5.54
C SER A 26 -12.73 -1.44 -7.00
N LEU A 27 -12.18 -0.28 -7.35
CA LEU A 27 -11.65 0.01 -8.69
C LEU A 27 -10.46 -0.89 -9.04
N THR A 28 -9.54 -1.09 -8.09
CA THR A 28 -8.36 -1.94 -8.28
C THR A 28 -8.76 -3.37 -8.65
N PHE A 29 -9.74 -3.97 -7.95
CA PHE A 29 -10.21 -5.33 -8.25
C PHE A 29 -11.36 -5.41 -9.27
N GLY A 30 -12.12 -4.33 -9.45
CA GLY A 30 -13.29 -4.29 -10.33
C GLY A 30 -12.93 -4.16 -11.80
N ILE A 31 -11.81 -3.50 -12.12
CA ILE A 31 -11.31 -3.38 -13.49
C ILE A 31 -10.29 -4.49 -13.78
N MET A 32 -9.44 -4.83 -12.81
CA MET A 32 -8.51 -5.96 -12.97
C MET A 32 -9.25 -7.27 -12.73
N ARG A 33 -9.62 -7.96 -13.81
CA ARG A 33 -10.22 -9.31 -13.79
C ARG A 33 -9.29 -10.41 -13.25
N ILE A 34 -8.16 -10.05 -12.63
CA ILE A 34 -7.09 -10.96 -12.22
C ILE A 34 -6.89 -10.78 -10.71
N VAL A 35 -7.09 -11.85 -9.96
CA VAL A 35 -6.76 -11.90 -8.53
C VAL A 35 -5.24 -11.96 -8.41
N ASN A 36 -4.62 -10.89 -7.90
CA ASN A 36 -3.16 -10.85 -7.67
C ASN A 36 -2.79 -11.66 -6.42
N VAL A 37 -2.68 -12.98 -6.56
CA VAL A 37 -2.29 -13.90 -5.47
C VAL A 37 -0.88 -13.60 -4.96
N ALA A 38 0.01 -13.10 -5.83
CA ALA A 38 1.38 -12.76 -5.47
C ALA A 38 1.52 -11.50 -4.60
N HIS A 39 0.44 -10.71 -4.42
CA HIS A 39 0.52 -9.47 -3.66
C HIS A 39 0.96 -9.69 -2.21
N GLY A 40 0.42 -10.72 -1.55
CA GLY A 40 0.81 -11.07 -0.17
C GLY A 40 2.27 -11.49 -0.07
N ASP A 41 2.73 -12.32 -1.01
CA ASP A 41 4.12 -12.80 -1.04
C ASP A 41 5.10 -11.64 -1.25
N LEU A 42 4.79 -10.71 -2.16
CA LEU A 42 5.62 -9.52 -2.41
C LEU A 42 5.69 -8.59 -1.18
N ILE A 43 4.61 -8.47 -0.40
CA ILE A 43 4.64 -7.71 0.85
C ILE A 43 5.60 -8.36 1.86
N ILE A 44 5.55 -9.68 2.02
CA ILE A 44 6.43 -10.41 2.94
C ILE A 44 7.89 -10.28 2.51
N VAL A 45 8.17 -10.45 1.21
CA VAL A 45 9.52 -10.24 0.65
C VAL A 45 10.02 -8.82 0.91
N SER A 46 9.18 -7.81 0.71
CA SER A 46 9.53 -6.40 0.98
C SER A 46 9.88 -6.19 2.46
N ALA A 47 9.09 -6.77 3.38
CA ALA A 47 9.31 -6.65 4.81
C ALA A 47 10.62 -7.34 5.25
N TYR A 48 10.89 -8.55 4.76
CA TYR A 48 12.15 -9.25 5.03
C TYR A 48 13.36 -8.53 4.42
N MET A 49 13.22 -7.94 3.24
CA MET A 49 14.27 -7.13 2.63
C MET A 49 14.58 -5.89 3.50
N ALA A 50 13.55 -5.19 3.99
CA ALA A 50 13.73 -4.07 4.91
C ALA A 50 14.39 -4.50 6.22
N TYR A 51 13.98 -5.63 6.80
CA TYR A 51 14.61 -6.20 7.99
C TYR A 51 16.08 -6.53 7.76
N TRP A 52 16.40 -7.23 6.66
CA TRP A 52 17.76 -7.61 6.32
C TRP A 52 18.67 -6.39 6.10
N LEU A 53 18.16 -5.32 5.47
CA LEU A 53 18.88 -4.06 5.31
C LEU A 53 19.18 -3.38 6.65
N VAL A 54 18.19 -3.36 7.56
CA VAL A 54 18.37 -2.79 8.90
C VAL A 54 19.39 -3.59 9.71
N GLU A 55 19.33 -4.92 9.67
CA GLU A 55 20.24 -5.80 10.39
C GLU A 55 21.68 -5.72 9.84
N THR A 56 21.83 -5.74 8.50
CA THR A 56 23.15 -5.78 7.85
C THR A 56 23.87 -4.43 7.91
N PHE A 57 23.14 -3.33 7.67
CA PHE A 57 23.74 -2.00 7.58
C PHE A 57 23.57 -1.18 8.86
N SER A 58 22.91 -1.72 9.89
CA SER A 58 22.58 -1.02 11.14
C SER A 58 21.89 0.34 10.91
N ILE A 59 21.13 0.45 9.82
CA ILE A 59 20.44 1.69 9.43
C ILE A 59 19.07 1.77 10.10
N ASN A 60 18.56 2.98 10.30
CA ASN A 60 17.21 3.17 10.80
C ASN A 60 16.18 2.56 9.82
N PRO A 61 15.11 1.88 10.31
CA PRO A 61 14.03 1.35 9.48
C PRO A 61 13.43 2.36 8.49
N PHE A 62 13.36 3.64 8.83
CA PHE A 62 12.84 4.65 7.90
C PHE A 62 13.77 4.90 6.70
N TYR A 63 15.08 4.78 6.89
CA TYR A 63 16.04 4.90 5.78
C TYR A 63 16.06 3.65 4.90
N SER A 64 15.81 2.47 5.45
CA SER A 64 15.71 1.25 4.63
C SER A 64 14.52 1.31 3.67
N LEU A 65 13.41 1.96 4.05
CA LEU A 65 12.26 2.18 3.16
C LEU A 65 12.62 2.96 1.89
N ALA A 66 13.51 3.95 1.98
CA ALA A 66 13.94 4.73 0.82
C ALA A 66 14.64 3.87 -0.26
N ILE A 67 15.19 2.72 0.14
CA ILE A 67 15.85 1.76 -0.75
C ILE A 67 14.87 0.65 -1.18
N VAL A 68 14.09 0.11 -0.24
CA VAL A 68 13.17 -1.00 -0.51
C VAL A 68 12.03 -0.59 -1.45
N ILE A 69 11.48 0.62 -1.28
CA ILE A 69 10.37 1.12 -2.12
C ILE A 69 10.75 1.14 -3.61
N PRO A 70 11.84 1.78 -4.05
CA PRO A 70 12.19 1.80 -5.47
C PRO A 70 12.54 0.41 -6.01
N ILE A 71 13.21 -0.45 -5.21
CA ILE A 71 13.51 -1.84 -5.64
C ILE A 71 12.21 -2.60 -5.89
N MET A 72 11.28 -2.58 -4.95
CA MET A 72 10.02 -3.33 -5.07
C MET A 72 9.10 -2.74 -6.13
N ALA A 73 9.17 -1.44 -6.40
CA ALA A 73 8.49 -0.81 -7.53
C ALA A 73 9.02 -1.33 -8.88
N VAL A 74 10.34 -1.45 -9.02
CA VAL A 74 10.96 -2.02 -10.24
C VAL A 74 10.57 -3.50 -10.39
N VAL A 75 10.63 -4.28 -9.31
CA VAL A 75 10.19 -5.69 -9.32
C VAL A 75 8.73 -5.81 -9.75
N GLY A 76 7.84 -5.00 -9.19
CA GLY A 76 6.43 -4.97 -9.57
C GLY A 76 6.22 -4.62 -11.04
N TYR A 77 6.95 -3.63 -11.55
CA TYR A 77 6.90 -3.25 -12.97
C TYR A 77 7.38 -4.38 -13.89
N VAL A 78 8.49 -5.04 -13.55
CA VAL A 78 9.02 -6.18 -14.32
C VAL A 78 8.04 -7.34 -14.32
N LEU A 79 7.42 -7.67 -13.18
CA LEU A 79 6.41 -8.71 -13.11
C LEU A 79 5.19 -8.37 -13.95
N GLN A 80 4.73 -7.12 -13.90
CA GLN A 80 3.61 -6.65 -14.70
C GLN A 80 3.90 -6.76 -16.21
N ARG A 81 5.11 -6.40 -16.64
CA ARG A 81 5.52 -6.46 -18.06
C ARG A 81 5.98 -7.85 -18.52
N GLY A 82 6.37 -8.74 -17.61
CA GLY A 82 6.84 -10.08 -17.97
C GLY A 82 5.72 -11.12 -17.99
N VAL A 83 4.74 -10.98 -17.10
CA VAL A 83 3.72 -12.01 -16.86
C VAL A 83 2.32 -11.58 -17.34
N LEU A 84 2.00 -10.29 -17.23
CA LEU A 84 0.63 -9.77 -17.42
C LEU A 84 0.43 -8.98 -18.71
N SER A 85 1.49 -8.73 -19.48
CA SER A 85 1.43 -8.18 -20.86
C SER A 85 1.67 -9.26 -21.88
#